data_AF-A0A846SAX4-F1
#
_entry.id   AF-A0A846SAX4-F1
#
_cell.length_a   1.000
_cell.length_b   1.000
_cell.length_c   1.000
_cell.angle_alpha   90.00
_cell.angle_beta   90.00
_cell.angle_gamma   90.00
#
_symmetry.space_group_name_H-M   'P 1'
#
loop_
_entity.id
_entity.type
_entity.pdbx_description
1 polymer ?
#
loop_
_entity_poly.entity_id
_entity_poly.type
_entity_poly.pdbx_seq_one_letter_code
_entity_poly.pdbx_strand_id
1 'polypeptide(L)'
;MTPRRFPLDPDYATTVMDRIDDLNRDTVEQQFVECLKFLAITSSTSGRRIAVIPEVDRVWHELILQTMSYEHLCSELPGKQFLHHESISPSGYYERVGDREFVREFIQWIPDYVQNFGPFTARSAALWTVANFLETEMGMSLSEINRFGRDEEAEVLLPQDSPWLLLGTQTRISPLLDAAAAD
;
A
#
# COMPACT_ATOMS: atom_id res chain seq x y z
N MET A 1 18.45 -21.16 -5.97
CA MET A 1 18.12 -19.74 -5.80
C MET A 1 17.85 -19.55 -4.32
N THR A 2 18.70 -18.81 -3.62
CA THR A 2 18.46 -18.46 -2.21
C THR A 2 17.18 -17.61 -2.16
N PRO A 3 16.22 -17.90 -1.28
CA PRO A 3 15.05 -17.05 -1.14
C PRO A 3 15.52 -15.63 -0.85
N ARG A 4 15.06 -14.67 -1.65
CA ARG A 4 15.40 -13.27 -1.46
C ARG A 4 14.67 -12.82 -0.18
N ARG A 5 15.43 -12.44 0.84
CA ARG A 5 14.92 -11.83 2.09
C ARG A 5 13.92 -10.72 1.75
N PHE A 6 12.86 -10.59 2.56
CA PHE A 6 11.92 -9.48 2.42
C PHE A 6 12.68 -8.16 2.63
N PRO A 7 12.62 -7.20 1.69
CA PRO A 7 13.54 -6.06 1.67
C PRO A 7 13.04 -4.91 2.55
N LEU A 8 12.93 -5.20 3.84
CA LEU A 8 12.61 -4.23 4.90
C LEU A 8 13.44 -4.57 6.13
N ASP A 9 14.12 -3.57 6.68
CA ASP A 9 14.87 -3.70 7.92
C ASP A 9 13.91 -3.91 9.12
N PRO A 10 14.01 -5.04 9.85
CA PRO A 10 13.18 -5.31 11.02
C PRO A 10 13.26 -4.26 12.13
N ASP A 11 14.44 -3.68 12.36
CA ASP A 11 14.63 -2.67 13.41
C ASP A 11 13.94 -1.35 13.03
N TYR A 12 14.01 -1.00 11.74
CA TYR A 12 13.29 0.14 11.19
C TYR A 12 11.78 -0.05 11.30
N ALA A 13 11.26 -1.21 10.88
CA ALA A 13 9.83 -1.51 10.97
C ALA A 13 9.34 -1.48 12.43
N THR A 14 10.11 -2.06 13.36
CA THR A 14 9.79 -2.04 14.79
C THR A 14 9.75 -0.62 15.34
N THR A 15 10.76 0.19 15.03
CA THR A 15 10.82 1.60 15.46
C THR A 15 9.61 2.40 15.00
N VAL A 16 9.16 2.18 13.76
CA VAL A 16 7.97 2.85 13.19
C VAL A 16 6.70 2.41 13.91
N MET A 17 6.52 1.10 14.11
CA MET A 17 5.33 0.58 14.79
C MET A 17 5.25 1.02 16.25
N ASP A 18 6.38 1.11 16.95
CA ASP A 18 6.43 1.53 18.36
C ASP A 18 6.10 3.02 18.56
N ARG A 19 6.18 3.84 17.49
CA ARG A 19 5.73 5.24 17.51
C ARG A 19 4.22 5.42 17.28
N ILE A 20 3.53 4.34 16.90
CA ILE A 20 2.08 4.29 16.74
C ILE A 20 1.53 3.52 17.95
N ASP A 21 1.69 4.11 19.14
CA ASP A 21 1.48 3.47 20.44
C ASP A 21 0.03 3.55 20.96
N ASP A 22 -0.82 4.33 20.28
CA ASP A 22 -2.23 4.55 20.61
C ASP A 22 -3.16 3.43 20.10
N LEU A 23 -2.64 2.48 19.33
CA LEU A 23 -3.39 1.38 18.72
C LEU A 23 -2.89 0.01 19.20
N ASN A 24 -3.74 -1.00 19.09
CA ASN A 24 -3.29 -2.37 19.33
C ASN A 24 -2.30 -2.81 18.23
N ARG A 25 -1.33 -3.66 18.60
CA ARG A 25 -0.24 -4.07 17.71
C ARG A 25 -0.74 -4.72 16.41
N ASP A 26 -1.74 -5.59 16.49
CA ASP A 26 -2.30 -6.27 15.31
C ASP A 26 -2.91 -5.28 14.29
N THR A 27 -3.48 -4.15 14.76
CA THR A 27 -4.02 -3.11 13.88
C THR A 27 -2.90 -2.34 13.20
N VAL A 28 -1.88 -1.93 13.95
CA VAL A 28 -0.71 -1.23 13.42
C VAL A 28 -0.01 -2.09 12.38
N GLU A 29 0.19 -3.38 12.66
CA GLU A 29 0.81 -4.29 11.71
C GLU A 29 0.01 -4.46 10.41
N GLN A 30 -1.32 -4.47 10.51
CA GLN A 30 -2.17 -4.53 9.33
C GLN A 30 -2.08 -3.24 8.51
N GLN A 31 -2.14 -2.06 9.17
CA GLN A 31 -1.96 -0.76 8.52
C GLN A 31 -0.58 -0.68 7.85
N PHE A 32 0.45 -1.23 8.47
CA PHE A 32 1.80 -1.30 7.92
C PHE A 32 1.84 -2.14 6.64
N VAL A 33 1.24 -3.34 6.66
CA VAL A 33 1.15 -4.18 5.46
C VAL A 33 0.44 -3.46 4.31
N GLU A 34 -0.70 -2.80 4.58
CA GLU A 34 -1.42 -2.06 3.55
C GLU A 34 -0.66 -0.80 3.07
N CYS A 35 0.09 -0.14 3.96
CA CYS A 35 0.99 0.95 3.59
C CYS A 35 2.09 0.46 2.63
N LEU A 36 2.72 -0.69 2.90
CA LEU A 36 3.74 -1.25 2.01
C LEU A 36 3.15 -1.67 0.65
N LYS A 37 1.94 -2.22 0.61
CA LYS A 37 1.23 -2.53 -0.65
C LYS A 37 1.00 -1.25 -1.47
N PHE A 38 0.55 -0.19 -0.81
CA PHE A 38 0.42 1.13 -1.41
C PHE A 38 1.75 1.65 -1.97
N LEU A 39 2.83 1.64 -1.19
CA LEU A 39 4.15 2.12 -1.64
C LEU A 39 4.71 1.29 -2.80
N ALA A 40 4.52 -0.03 -2.78
CA ALA A 40 4.96 -0.91 -3.85
C ALA A 40 4.30 -0.55 -5.19
N ILE A 41 2.98 -0.35 -5.20
CA ILE A 41 2.24 0.10 -6.40
C ILE A 41 2.66 1.52 -6.77
N THR A 42 2.60 2.47 -5.83
CA THR A 42 2.95 3.89 -6.06
C THR A 42 4.30 4.04 -6.73
N SER A 43 5.31 3.28 -6.27
CA SER A 43 6.66 3.34 -6.84
C SER A 43 6.75 2.97 -8.31
N SER A 44 5.78 2.19 -8.80
CA SER A 44 5.73 1.74 -10.19
C SER A 44 4.85 2.61 -11.08
N THR A 45 4.35 3.73 -10.56
CA THR A 45 3.50 4.68 -11.32
C THR A 45 4.25 5.98 -11.59
N SER A 46 3.76 6.80 -12.51
CA SER A 46 4.20 8.20 -12.68
C SER A 46 3.71 9.16 -11.58
N GLY A 47 3.19 8.62 -10.48
CA GLY A 47 2.57 9.35 -9.38
C GLY A 47 1.04 9.29 -9.47
N ARG A 48 0.40 8.87 -8.37
CA ARG A 48 -1.05 8.94 -8.14
C ARG A 48 -1.33 9.49 -6.75
N ARG A 49 -2.57 9.95 -6.54
CA ARG A 49 -3.03 10.33 -5.20
C ARG A 49 -2.97 9.15 -4.22
N ILE A 50 -2.70 9.47 -2.96
CA ILE A 50 -2.91 8.60 -1.80
C ILE A 50 -4.36 8.09 -1.81
N ALA A 51 -4.52 6.77 -1.86
CA ALA A 51 -5.82 6.08 -1.90
C ALA A 51 -6.06 5.19 -0.67
N VAL A 52 -5.35 5.47 0.42
CA VAL A 52 -5.48 4.82 1.71
C VAL A 52 -6.04 5.78 2.75
N ILE A 53 -6.65 5.25 3.80
CA ILE A 53 -7.20 6.07 4.89
C ILE A 53 -6.09 6.76 5.70
N PRO A 54 -6.40 7.84 6.45
CA PRO A 54 -5.40 8.59 7.23
C PRO A 54 -4.55 7.73 8.18
N GLU A 55 -5.11 6.65 8.72
CA GLU A 55 -4.43 5.74 9.64
C GLU A 55 -3.32 4.95 8.94
N VAL A 56 -3.51 4.57 7.67
CA VAL A 56 -2.45 3.93 6.87
C VAL A 56 -1.42 4.96 6.43
N ASP A 57 -1.86 6.16 6.04
CA ASP A 57 -0.97 7.27 5.69
C ASP A 57 -0.10 7.72 6.88
N ARG A 58 -0.60 7.60 8.11
CA ARG A 58 0.19 7.81 9.34
C ARG A 58 1.39 6.86 9.41
N VAL A 59 1.26 5.61 8.97
CA VAL A 59 2.42 4.71 8.89
C VAL A 59 3.44 5.25 7.91
N TRP A 60 3.01 5.77 6.75
CA TRP A 60 3.93 6.38 5.79
C TRP A 60 4.63 7.63 6.36
N HIS A 61 3.91 8.47 7.10
CA HIS A 61 4.52 9.60 7.81
C HIS A 61 5.64 9.16 8.74
N GLU A 62 5.43 8.13 9.56
CA GLU A 62 6.45 7.61 10.47
C GLU A 62 7.64 6.96 9.74
N LEU A 63 7.38 6.28 8.60
CA LEU A 63 8.44 5.78 7.74
C LEU A 63 9.37 6.92 7.28
N ILE A 64 8.82 8.02 6.77
CA ILE A 64 9.58 9.14 6.20
C ILE A 64 10.51 9.81 7.23
N LEU A 65 10.14 9.82 8.52
CA LEU A 65 10.94 10.43 9.58
C LEU A 65 12.32 9.78 9.78
N GLN A 66 12.48 8.52 9.37
CA GLN A 66 13.77 7.82 9.39
C GLN A 66 14.45 7.91 8.02
N THR A 67 14.96 9.10 7.69
CA THR A 67 15.31 9.45 6.30
C THR A 67 16.28 8.48 5.62
N MET A 68 17.31 7.98 6.30
CA MET A 68 18.24 6.99 5.74
C MET A 68 17.55 5.64 5.47
N SER A 69 16.78 5.13 6.44
CA SER A 69 16.05 3.88 6.29
C SER A 69 14.94 3.99 5.25
N TYR A 70 14.30 5.15 5.14
CA TYR A 70 13.28 5.43 4.14
C TYR A 70 13.87 5.52 2.73
N GLU A 71 15.02 6.17 2.55
CA GLU A 71 15.75 6.18 1.28
C GLU A 71 16.13 4.74 0.86
N HIS A 72 16.62 3.94 1.81
CA HIS A 72 16.94 2.53 1.55
C HIS A 72 15.68 1.73 1.17
N LEU A 73 14.58 1.87 1.90
CA LEU A 73 13.29 1.27 1.55
C LEU A 73 12.87 1.66 0.11
N CYS A 74 12.96 2.94 -0.24
CA CYS A 74 12.63 3.42 -1.58
C CYS A 74 13.51 2.79 -2.68
N SER A 75 14.79 2.54 -2.37
CA SER A 75 15.71 1.86 -3.30
C SER A 75 15.38 0.39 -3.53
N GLU A 76 14.68 -0.23 -2.58
CA GLU A 76 14.22 -1.63 -2.63
C GLU A 76 12.81 -1.79 -3.20
N LEU A 77 11.99 -0.73 -3.21
CA LEU A 77 10.68 -0.73 -3.85
C LEU A 77 10.81 -1.01 -5.36
N PRO A 78 9.77 -1.56 -6.01
CA PRO A 78 9.81 -1.91 -7.43
C PRO A 78 10.29 -0.78 -8.36
N GLY A 79 9.88 0.45 -8.09
CA GLY A 79 10.29 1.64 -8.84
C GLY A 79 11.73 2.10 -8.62
N LYS A 80 12.36 1.71 -7.50
CA LYS A 80 13.73 2.10 -7.11
C LYS A 80 13.99 3.60 -7.11
N GLN A 81 12.97 4.38 -6.74
CA GLN A 81 13.02 5.84 -6.70
C GLN A 81 12.52 6.34 -5.35
N PHE A 82 13.07 7.47 -4.93
CA PHE A 82 12.63 8.15 -3.72
C PHE A 82 11.18 8.61 -3.90
N LEU A 83 10.28 8.14 -3.03
CA LEU A 83 8.88 8.56 -3.07
C LEU A 83 8.69 9.81 -2.23
N HIS A 84 8.31 10.89 -2.89
CA HIS A 84 7.92 12.12 -2.21
C HIS A 84 6.50 12.00 -1.68
N HIS A 85 6.32 12.35 -0.41
CA HIS A 85 5.00 12.52 0.18
C HIS A 85 4.52 13.94 -0.11
N GLU A 86 3.34 14.07 -0.71
CA GLU A 86 2.69 15.34 -0.96
C GLU A 86 1.25 15.31 -0.44
N SER A 87 0.99 16.05 0.63
CA SER A 87 -0.37 16.29 1.15
C SER A 87 -1.14 17.25 0.25
N ILE A 88 -1.66 16.75 -0.87
CA ILE A 88 -2.53 17.53 -1.76
C ILE A 88 -3.99 17.34 -1.32
N SER A 89 -4.71 18.44 -1.13
CA SER A 89 -6.15 18.38 -0.84
C SER A 89 -6.94 17.78 -2.01
N PRO A 90 -8.13 17.21 -1.78
CA PRO A 90 -8.98 16.74 -2.87
C PRO A 90 -9.22 17.79 -3.96
N SER A 91 -9.45 19.05 -3.57
CA SER A 91 -9.66 20.15 -4.51
C SER A 91 -8.40 20.49 -5.30
N GLY A 92 -7.24 20.58 -4.65
CA GLY A 92 -5.98 20.88 -5.33
C GLY A 92 -5.55 19.77 -6.31
N TYR A 93 -5.88 18.52 -5.99
CA TYR A 93 -5.63 17.40 -6.90
C TYR A 93 -6.60 17.42 -8.08
N TYR A 94 -7.90 17.64 -7.82
CA TYR A 94 -8.92 17.76 -8.86
C TYR A 94 -8.59 18.88 -9.86
N GLU A 95 -8.14 20.05 -9.39
CA GLU A 95 -7.72 21.15 -10.26
C GLU A 95 -6.52 20.78 -11.14
N ARG A 96 -5.65 19.87 -10.68
CA ARG A 96 -4.45 19.43 -11.40
C ARG A 96 -4.75 18.44 -12.53
N VAL A 97 -5.63 17.47 -12.30
CA VAL A 97 -5.86 16.34 -13.24
C VAL A 97 -7.21 16.41 -13.98
N GLY A 98 -8.18 17.15 -13.44
CA GLY A 98 -9.55 17.21 -13.96
C GLY A 98 -10.41 15.99 -13.59
N ASP A 99 -11.72 16.11 -13.78
CA ASP A 99 -12.73 15.16 -13.25
C ASP A 99 -12.57 13.72 -13.77
N ARG A 100 -12.39 13.55 -15.08
CA ARG A 100 -12.32 12.21 -15.70
C ARG A 100 -11.07 11.45 -15.30
N GLU A 101 -9.92 12.12 -15.29
CA GLU A 101 -8.66 11.48 -14.90
C GLU A 101 -8.64 11.21 -13.40
N PHE A 102 -9.21 12.11 -12.59
CA PHE A 102 -9.39 11.89 -11.17
C PHE A 102 -10.14 10.59 -10.87
N VAL A 103 -11.29 10.38 -11.50
CA VAL A 103 -12.09 9.16 -11.30
C VAL A 103 -11.34 7.93 -11.82
N ARG A 104 -10.66 8.04 -12.97
CA ARG A 104 -9.86 6.95 -13.55
C ARG A 104 -8.76 6.51 -12.58
N GLU A 105 -7.89 7.42 -12.14
CA GLU A 105 -6.79 7.13 -11.24
C GLU A 105 -7.28 6.59 -9.89
N PHE A 106 -8.40 7.10 -9.39
CA PHE A 106 -8.98 6.65 -8.15
C PHE A 106 -9.47 5.20 -8.24
N ILE A 107 -10.19 4.84 -9.29
CA ILE A 107 -10.72 3.49 -9.50
C ILE A 107 -9.61 2.49 -9.87
N GLN A 108 -8.56 2.92 -10.57
CA GLN A 108 -7.43 2.08 -11.01
C GLN A 108 -6.69 1.38 -9.85
N TRP A 109 -6.81 1.90 -8.63
CA TRP A 109 -6.27 1.25 -7.44
C TRP A 109 -6.85 -0.15 -7.17
N ILE A 110 -8.09 -0.42 -7.59
CA ILE A 110 -8.72 -1.73 -7.36
C ILE A 110 -8.06 -2.85 -8.16
N PRO A 111 -7.92 -2.78 -9.51
CA PRO A 111 -7.22 -3.81 -10.27
C PRO A 111 -5.74 -3.91 -9.92
N ASP A 112 -5.06 -2.78 -9.71
CA ASP A 112 -3.65 -2.76 -9.31
C ASP A 112 -3.45 -3.47 -7.95
N TYR A 113 -4.36 -3.30 -7.00
CA TYR A 113 -4.31 -4.04 -5.74
C TYR A 113 -4.58 -5.54 -5.95
N VAL A 114 -5.73 -5.86 -6.57
CA VAL A 114 -6.26 -7.22 -6.59
C VAL A 114 -5.36 -8.17 -7.37
N GLN A 115 -4.75 -7.70 -8.47
CA GLN A 115 -3.90 -8.55 -9.31
C GLN A 115 -2.50 -8.76 -8.72
N ASN A 116 -2.02 -7.84 -7.87
CA ASN A 116 -0.73 -8.00 -7.20
C ASN A 116 -0.84 -8.74 -5.86
N PHE A 117 -1.89 -8.48 -5.09
CA PHE A 117 -1.97 -8.93 -3.68
C PHE A 117 -3.13 -9.88 -3.39
N GLY A 118 -3.99 -10.15 -4.38
CA GLY A 118 -5.19 -10.95 -4.21
C GLY A 118 -6.40 -10.13 -3.74
N PRO A 119 -7.54 -10.80 -3.49
CA PRO A 119 -8.79 -10.11 -3.20
C PRO A 119 -8.71 -9.32 -1.88
N PHE A 120 -9.35 -8.16 -1.86
CA PHE A 120 -9.67 -7.46 -0.62
C PHE A 120 -10.48 -8.35 0.31
N THR A 121 -10.13 -8.31 1.59
CA THR A 121 -10.98 -8.78 2.69
C THR A 121 -11.76 -7.59 3.24
N ALA A 122 -12.79 -7.82 4.06
CA ALA A 122 -13.48 -6.71 4.73
C ALA A 122 -12.52 -5.83 5.54
N ARG A 123 -11.50 -6.44 6.17
CA ARG A 123 -10.50 -5.71 6.95
C ARG A 123 -9.55 -4.89 6.07
N SER A 124 -9.15 -5.38 4.89
CA SER A 124 -8.26 -4.61 4.01
C SER A 124 -9.05 -3.57 3.22
N ALA A 125 -10.25 -3.86 2.75
CA ALA A 125 -11.11 -2.89 2.06
C ALA A 125 -11.35 -1.62 2.89
N ALA A 126 -11.59 -1.76 4.20
CA ALA A 126 -11.76 -0.63 5.11
C ALA A 126 -10.53 0.29 5.23
N LEU A 127 -9.34 -0.18 4.86
CA LEU A 127 -8.08 0.59 4.92
C LEU A 127 -7.78 1.34 3.61
N TRP A 128 -8.58 1.13 2.56
CA TRP A 128 -8.42 1.74 1.25
C TRP A 128 -9.60 2.66 0.95
N THR A 129 -9.30 3.95 0.73
CA THR A 129 -10.32 4.98 0.48
C THR A 129 -11.21 4.64 -0.70
N VAL A 130 -10.64 4.08 -1.77
CA VAL A 130 -11.40 3.67 -2.96
C VAL A 130 -12.35 2.52 -2.67
N ALA A 131 -11.90 1.49 -1.95
CA ALA A 131 -12.74 0.33 -1.65
C ALA A 131 -13.88 0.73 -0.70
N ASN A 132 -13.57 1.53 0.33
CA ASN A 132 -14.58 2.08 1.23
C ASN A 132 -15.60 2.94 0.47
N PHE A 133 -15.16 3.83 -0.42
CA PHE A 133 -16.06 4.65 -1.23
C PHE A 133 -17.00 3.81 -2.11
N LEU A 134 -16.48 2.79 -2.78
CA LEU A 134 -17.29 1.91 -3.62
C LEU A 134 -18.33 1.13 -2.79
N GLU A 135 -17.98 0.73 -1.57
CA GLU A 135 -18.90 0.01 -0.68
C GLU A 135 -19.95 0.95 -0.07
N THR A 136 -19.54 2.09 0.51
CA THR A 136 -20.44 2.95 1.29
C THR A 136 -21.25 3.91 0.43
N GLU A 137 -20.65 4.49 -0.61
CA GLU A 137 -21.29 5.52 -1.43
C GLU A 137 -21.93 4.94 -2.70
N MET A 138 -21.29 3.92 -3.29
CA MET A 138 -21.77 3.29 -4.53
C MET A 138 -22.57 2.00 -4.29
N GLY A 139 -22.59 1.50 -3.05
CA GLY A 139 -23.35 0.30 -2.67
C GLY A 139 -22.84 -1.00 -3.30
N MET A 140 -21.58 -1.02 -3.78
CA MET A 140 -20.98 -2.23 -4.34
C MET A 140 -20.63 -3.19 -3.22
N SER A 141 -20.97 -4.47 -3.39
CA SER A 141 -20.51 -5.50 -2.46
C SER A 141 -19.00 -5.75 -2.63
N LEU A 142 -18.34 -6.22 -1.56
CA LEU A 142 -16.94 -6.64 -1.60
C LEU A 142 -16.64 -7.68 -2.71
N SER A 143 -17.62 -8.54 -3.03
CA SER A 143 -17.48 -9.52 -4.13
C SER A 143 -17.45 -8.85 -5.50
N GLU A 144 -18.22 -7.76 -5.69
CA GLU A 144 -18.25 -6.98 -6.93
C GLU A 144 -16.98 -6.16 -7.09
N ILE A 145 -16.49 -5.52 -6.02
CA ILE A 145 -15.21 -4.79 -6.02
C ILE A 145 -14.07 -5.74 -6.37
N ASN A 146 -14.01 -6.92 -5.75
CA ASN A 146 -13.00 -7.93 -6.07
C ASN A 146 -13.14 -8.51 -7.47
N ARG A 147 -14.36 -8.62 -8.00
CA ARG A 147 -14.58 -9.03 -9.39
C ARG A 147 -14.05 -7.97 -10.35
N PHE A 148 -14.39 -6.71 -10.12
CA PHE A 148 -13.86 -5.58 -10.89
C PHE A 148 -12.32 -5.58 -10.91
N GLY A 149 -11.67 -5.74 -9.75
CA GLY A 149 -10.21 -5.78 -9.69
C GLY A 149 -9.57 -6.96 -10.42
N ARG A 150 -10.28 -8.08 -10.60
CA ARG A 150 -9.76 -9.22 -11.39
C ARG A 150 -9.98 -9.05 -12.89
N ASP A 151 -11.09 -8.43 -13.27
CA ASP A 151 -11.56 -8.43 -14.65
C ASP A 151 -11.04 -7.22 -15.45
N GLU A 152 -10.79 -6.09 -14.78
CA GLU A 152 -10.21 -4.89 -15.41
C GLU A 152 -8.69 -4.97 -15.54
N GLU A 153 -8.12 -4.22 -16.48
CA GLU A 153 -6.67 -4.20 -16.70
C GLU A 153 -5.96 -3.42 -15.57
N ALA A 154 -5.00 -4.08 -14.92
CA ALA A 154 -4.08 -3.40 -14.01
C ALA A 154 -3.05 -2.59 -14.81
N GLU A 155 -2.83 -1.35 -14.40
CA GLU A 155 -1.79 -0.49 -14.95
C GLU A 155 -0.43 -0.84 -14.34
N VAL A 156 -0.44 -1.36 -13.10
CA VAL A 156 0.76 -1.83 -12.40
C VAL A 156 0.66 -3.32 -12.12
N LEU A 157 1.60 -4.08 -12.67
CA LEU A 157 1.88 -5.47 -12.30
C LEU A 157 3.31 -5.59 -11.83
N LEU A 158 3.49 -6.03 -10.58
CA LEU A 158 4.81 -6.27 -10.03
C LEU A 158 5.44 -7.49 -10.72
N PRO A 159 6.78 -7.51 -10.89
CA PRO A 159 7.47 -8.69 -11.41
C PRO A 159 7.13 -9.95 -10.60
N GLN A 160 7.00 -11.10 -11.27
CA GLN A 160 6.60 -12.35 -10.60
C GLN A 160 7.60 -12.81 -9.51
N ASP A 161 8.85 -12.39 -9.60
CA ASP A 161 9.91 -12.64 -8.62
C ASP A 161 10.07 -11.51 -7.59
N SER A 162 9.16 -10.52 -7.60
CA SER A 162 9.17 -9.42 -6.66
C SER A 162 8.86 -9.91 -5.24
N PRO A 163 9.73 -9.65 -4.24
CA PRO A 163 9.46 -10.03 -2.85
C PRO A 163 8.25 -9.30 -2.26
N TRP A 164 7.84 -8.17 -2.86
CA TRP A 164 6.67 -7.40 -2.45
C TRP A 164 5.35 -8.15 -2.66
N LEU A 165 5.29 -9.13 -3.56
CA LEU A 165 4.12 -9.99 -3.74
C LEU A 165 3.81 -10.84 -2.50
N LEU A 166 4.79 -11.08 -1.61
CA LEU A 166 4.58 -11.79 -0.35
C LEU A 166 3.56 -11.08 0.56
N LEU A 167 3.39 -9.76 0.42
CA LEU A 167 2.40 -8.99 1.19
C LEU A 167 0.97 -9.44 0.92
N GLY A 168 0.68 -10.06 -0.23
CA GLY A 168 -0.66 -10.57 -0.56
C GLY A 168 -1.14 -11.68 0.38
N THR A 169 -0.22 -12.41 1.01
CA THR A 169 -0.56 -13.48 1.97
C THR A 169 -0.45 -13.03 3.42
N GLN A 170 -0.16 -11.75 3.69
CA GLN A 170 0.04 -11.24 5.04
C GLN A 170 -1.11 -10.34 5.48
N THR A 171 -1.51 -10.51 6.74
CA THR A 171 -2.35 -9.56 7.48
C THR A 171 -1.57 -8.80 8.55
N ARG A 172 -0.35 -9.27 8.84
CA ARG A 172 0.59 -8.74 9.82
C ARG A 172 1.99 -8.78 9.24
N ILE A 173 2.83 -7.81 9.57
CA ILE A 173 4.18 -7.72 9.00
C ILE A 173 5.18 -8.64 9.72
N SER A 174 4.96 -8.95 11.00
CA SER A 174 5.89 -9.73 11.83
C SER A 174 6.40 -11.04 11.20
N PRO A 175 5.57 -11.88 10.55
CA PRO A 175 6.06 -13.11 9.92
C PRO A 175 7.14 -12.86 8.84
N LEU A 176 7.08 -11.74 8.12
CA LEU A 176 8.09 -11.37 7.13
C LEU A 176 9.36 -10.81 7.80
N LEU A 177 9.20 -10.07 8.89
CA LEU A 177 10.32 -9.51 9.65
C LEU A 177 11.11 -10.60 10.39
N ASP A 178 10.41 -11.55 11.01
CA ASP A 178 11.02 -12.68 11.72
C ASP A 178 11.85 -13.55 10.76
N ALA A 179 11.30 -13.82 9.56
CA ALA A 179 12.01 -14.54 8.51
C ALA A 179 13.23 -13.76 8.00
N ALA A 180 13.16 -12.43 7.96
CA ALA A 180 14.28 -11.57 7.60
C ALA A 180 15.38 -11.51 8.68
N ALA A 181 15.03 -11.65 9.96
CA ALA A 181 15.98 -11.58 11.08
C ALA A 181 16.71 -12.90 11.37
N ALA A 182 16.22 -14.03 10.86
CA ALA A 182 16.74 -15.38 11.14
C ALA A 182 17.95 -15.81 10.27
N ASP A 183 18.30 -15.01 9.25
CA ASP A 183 19.40 -15.21 8.30
C ASP A 183 20.53 -14.19 8.50
#